data_AF-A0A3P9PK40-F1
#
_entry.id   AF-A0A3P9PK40-F1
#
_cell.length_a   1.000
_cell.length_b   1.000
_cell.length_c   1.000
_cell.angle_alpha   90.00
_cell.angle_beta   90.00
_cell.angle_gamma   90.00
#
_symmetry.space_group_name_H-M   'P 1'
#
loop_
_entity.id
_entity.type
_entity.pdbx_description
1 polymer ?
#
loop_
_entity_poly.entity_id
_entity_poly.type
_entity_poly.pdbx_seq_one_letter_code
_entity_poly.pdbx_strand_id
1 'polypeptide(L)'
;MQPAEQVQSNTVVFLLLPHPPIHLLLLLLSARERPQLLGVSPHTHLVFVCSCCFLLKHKRHLTLIKMAMVLAYWDIRGLAQPVRLLLEYTGTAYDEKFYTCGEAPDYDRSCWFGEKEKLGIDFPNLPYLLDGDRKITQSNAIMRYIARKHNLCGETEDEKVRVDLLENQAMDFRNGFVRLCYTDFEKLKPGYLSSLQGTLKQFSDFLGDRKWFAGDKITFVDFVMYELLDQHRMFHSSCLDDFKNLKDFLDRFEALEKIAAYMKSSRFIKTPVNNKMAKWGHKKE
;
A
#
# COMPACT_ATOMS: atom_id res chain seq x y z
N MET A 1 62.39 33.53 -44.97
CA MET A 1 62.76 32.50 -43.99
C MET A 1 61.48 31.85 -43.49
N GLN A 2 61.30 30.55 -43.72
CA GLN A 2 60.27 29.69 -43.09
C GLN A 2 60.69 29.31 -41.64
N PRO A 3 59.92 28.56 -40.79
CA PRO A 3 58.60 27.87 -40.97
C PRO A 3 57.60 27.91 -39.76
N ALA A 4 56.46 27.19 -39.94
CA ALA A 4 55.65 26.42 -38.94
C ALA A 4 54.70 27.21 -38.00
N GLU A 5 53.50 26.76 -37.57
CA GLU A 5 52.79 25.48 -37.62
C GLU A 5 51.30 25.66 -37.20
N GLN A 6 50.45 24.72 -37.65
CA GLN A 6 49.24 24.14 -37.03
C GLN A 6 47.95 24.92 -36.66
N VAL A 7 46.86 24.28 -37.09
CA VAL A 7 45.43 24.55 -36.92
C VAL A 7 44.94 24.09 -35.55
N GLN A 8 44.09 24.89 -34.88
CA GLN A 8 43.35 24.47 -33.68
C GLN A 8 41.83 24.65 -33.84
N SER A 9 41.13 23.63 -33.32
CA SER A 9 39.69 23.41 -33.22
C SER A 9 38.97 24.46 -32.37
N ASN A 10 37.76 24.87 -32.78
CA ASN A 10 36.80 25.54 -31.91
C ASN A 10 35.46 24.77 -31.89
N THR A 11 35.29 24.01 -30.82
CA THR A 11 34.05 23.37 -30.37
C THR A 11 33.03 24.44 -29.94
N VAL A 12 31.82 24.43 -30.51
CA VAL A 12 30.68 25.22 -30.00
C VAL A 12 29.81 24.32 -29.14
N VAL A 13 29.72 24.64 -27.85
CA VAL A 13 28.87 24.00 -26.85
C VAL A 13 27.44 24.54 -26.96
N PHE A 14 26.44 23.67 -27.16
CA PHE A 14 25.03 24.04 -27.00
C PHE A 14 24.48 23.47 -25.69
N LEU A 15 24.10 24.38 -24.79
CA LEU A 15 23.39 24.11 -23.54
C LEU A 15 21.99 23.54 -23.83
N LEU A 16 21.69 22.38 -23.24
CA LEU A 16 20.35 21.79 -23.19
C LEU A 16 19.55 22.41 -22.04
N LEU A 17 18.44 23.09 -22.33
CA LEU A 17 17.42 23.43 -21.34
C LEU A 17 16.28 22.38 -21.40
N PRO A 18 15.67 21.96 -20.27
CA PRO A 18 14.85 20.74 -20.23
C PRO A 18 13.39 20.91 -20.64
N HIS A 19 12.91 22.12 -20.92
CA HIS A 19 11.50 22.35 -21.28
C HIS A 19 11.32 23.52 -22.26
N PRO A 20 10.84 23.30 -23.50
CA PRO A 20 10.33 24.39 -24.30
C PRO A 20 8.92 24.77 -23.81
N PRO A 21 8.56 26.07 -23.74
CA PRO A 21 7.23 26.51 -23.36
C PRO A 21 6.17 26.04 -24.38
N ILE A 22 4.97 25.71 -23.89
CA ILE A 22 3.81 25.16 -24.62
C ILE A 22 3.46 25.94 -25.91
N HIS A 23 3.81 27.23 -25.97
CA HIS A 23 3.63 28.06 -27.16
C HIS A 23 4.37 27.56 -28.40
N LEU A 24 5.50 26.85 -28.25
CA LEU A 24 6.24 26.29 -29.39
C LEU A 24 5.55 25.05 -29.99
N LEU A 25 4.72 24.35 -29.21
CA LEU A 25 4.01 23.14 -29.66
C LEU A 25 2.80 23.49 -30.55
N LEU A 26 2.17 24.63 -30.32
CA LEU A 26 1.04 25.12 -31.12
C LEU A 26 1.45 25.61 -32.51
N LEU A 27 2.66 26.18 -32.65
CA LEU A 27 3.22 26.55 -33.96
C LEU A 27 3.50 25.33 -34.85
N LEU A 28 3.84 24.19 -34.26
CA LEU A 28 4.14 22.95 -34.99
C LEU A 28 2.90 22.23 -35.54
N LEU A 29 1.72 22.43 -34.94
CA LEU A 29 0.47 21.86 -35.45
C LEU A 29 -0.07 22.66 -36.65
N SER A 30 0.18 23.96 -36.73
CA SER A 30 -0.24 24.81 -37.85
C SER A 30 0.55 24.54 -39.14
N ALA A 31 1.83 24.16 -39.05
CA ALA A 31 2.68 23.89 -40.21
C ALA A 31 2.35 22.58 -40.95
N ARG A 32 1.50 21.71 -40.38
CA ARG A 32 1.09 20.44 -41.00
C ARG A 32 0.06 20.62 -42.11
N GLU A 33 -0.62 21.76 -42.19
CA GLU A 33 -1.74 21.98 -43.12
C GLU A 33 -1.40 22.82 -44.36
N ARG A 34 -0.21 23.44 -44.46
CA ARG A 34 0.21 24.18 -45.67
C ARG A 34 1.74 24.13 -45.90
N PRO A 35 2.24 23.21 -46.74
CA PRO A 35 3.69 23.07 -46.97
C PRO A 35 4.34 24.15 -47.86
N GLN A 36 3.59 25.13 -48.37
CA GLN A 36 4.07 25.98 -49.49
C GLN A 36 4.45 27.42 -49.14
N LEU A 37 4.59 27.80 -47.87
CA LEU A 37 4.80 29.22 -47.50
C LEU A 37 6.12 29.58 -46.82
N LEU A 38 7.07 28.66 -46.70
CA LEU A 38 8.39 28.99 -46.15
C LEU A 38 9.46 28.34 -47.05
N GLY A 39 10.24 29.17 -47.73
CA GLY A 39 11.35 28.76 -48.58
C GLY A 39 12.47 28.13 -47.76
N VAL A 40 12.29 26.87 -47.39
CA VAL A 40 13.26 26.10 -46.61
C VAL A 40 13.98 25.13 -47.55
N SER A 41 15.32 25.20 -47.56
CA SER A 41 16.20 24.37 -48.39
C SER A 41 15.99 22.87 -48.14
N PRO A 42 16.11 22.00 -49.17
CA PRO A 42 15.92 20.54 -49.05
C PRO A 42 16.79 19.89 -47.96
N HIS A 43 17.98 20.45 -47.70
CA HIS A 43 18.88 19.95 -46.67
C HIS A 43 18.33 20.14 -45.24
N THR A 44 17.56 21.19 -44.99
CA THR A 44 16.99 21.48 -43.66
C THR A 44 15.81 20.54 -43.34
N HIS A 45 15.05 20.12 -44.35
CA HIS A 45 13.97 19.13 -44.19
C HIS A 45 14.51 17.75 -43.80
N LEU A 46 15.65 17.32 -44.37
CA LEU A 46 16.23 16.00 -44.11
C LEU A 46 16.79 15.89 -42.68
N VAL A 47 17.39 16.97 -42.16
CA VAL A 47 17.90 17.01 -40.78
C VAL A 47 16.76 16.97 -39.77
N PHE A 48 15.64 17.66 -40.03
CA PHE A 48 14.49 17.69 -39.11
C PHE A 48 13.75 16.36 -39.04
N VAL A 49 13.57 15.67 -40.17
CA VAL A 49 12.98 14.32 -40.20
C VAL A 49 13.88 13.32 -39.47
N CYS A 50 15.21 13.44 -39.63
CA CYS A 50 16.15 12.56 -38.94
C CYS A 50 16.15 12.79 -37.41
N SER A 51 16.02 14.03 -36.94
CA SER A 51 15.91 14.35 -35.51
C SER A 51 14.58 13.90 -34.89
N CYS A 52 13.46 14.03 -35.61
CA CYS A 52 12.17 13.47 -35.17
C CYS A 52 12.19 11.93 -35.16
N CYS A 53 12.83 11.28 -36.14
CA CYS A 53 13.01 9.83 -36.14
C CYS A 53 13.97 9.34 -35.04
N PHE A 54 14.96 10.15 -34.63
CA PHE A 54 15.83 9.84 -33.50
C PHE A 54 15.08 9.95 -32.16
N LEU A 55 14.23 10.98 -32.00
CA LEU A 55 13.32 11.12 -30.86
C LEU A 55 12.25 10.02 -30.81
N LEU A 56 11.80 9.53 -31.97
CA LEU A 56 10.85 8.41 -32.05
C LEU A 56 11.50 7.03 -31.86
N LYS A 57 12.77 6.84 -32.26
CA LYS A 57 13.54 5.61 -31.96
C LYS A 57 13.98 5.53 -30.50
N HIS A 58 14.12 6.67 -29.80
CA HIS A 58 14.35 6.73 -28.35
C HIS A 58 13.08 6.89 -27.50
N LYS A 59 11.88 6.83 -28.10
CA LYS A 59 10.64 6.52 -27.37
C LYS A 59 10.51 5.04 -26.97
N ARG A 60 11.59 4.26 -27.09
CA ARG A 60 11.70 2.94 -26.45
C ARG A 60 12.09 3.14 -25.00
N HIS A 61 11.14 2.88 -24.11
CA HIS A 61 11.27 2.86 -22.65
C HIS A 61 11.57 4.20 -21.97
N LEU A 62 10.65 5.16 -22.06
CA LEU A 62 10.18 5.71 -20.77
C LEU A 62 9.31 4.63 -20.14
N THR A 63 9.95 3.63 -19.54
CA THR A 63 9.33 2.90 -18.45
C THR A 63 9.03 3.99 -17.45
N LEU A 64 7.75 4.38 -17.33
CA LEU A 64 7.29 5.15 -16.19
C LEU A 64 7.89 4.41 -14.99
N ILE A 65 8.89 4.98 -14.32
CA ILE A 65 9.39 4.43 -13.08
C ILE A 65 8.18 4.53 -12.17
N LYS A 66 7.40 3.45 -12.14
CA LYS A 66 6.23 3.35 -11.30
C LYS A 66 6.82 3.25 -9.92
N MET A 67 6.94 4.40 -9.27
CA MET A 67 7.44 4.47 -7.91
C MET A 67 6.68 3.44 -7.09
N ALA A 68 7.43 2.63 -6.34
CA ALA A 68 6.83 1.66 -5.44
C ALA A 68 5.88 2.39 -4.49
N MET A 69 4.76 1.75 -4.13
CA MET A 69 3.87 2.34 -3.13
C MET A 69 4.65 2.53 -1.83
N VAL A 70 4.36 3.57 -1.06
CA VAL A 70 4.92 3.73 0.29
C VAL A 70 3.82 3.51 1.31
N LEU A 71 3.88 2.41 2.04
CA LEU A 71 3.06 2.20 3.23
C LEU A 71 3.79 2.80 4.43
N ALA A 72 3.10 3.58 5.25
CA ALA A 72 3.71 4.11 6.45
C ALA A 72 2.86 3.83 7.69
N TYR A 73 3.52 3.35 8.73
CA TYR A 73 2.89 3.04 10.01
C TYR A 73 3.91 3.01 11.15
N TRP A 74 3.41 2.84 12.38
CA TRP A 74 4.27 2.50 13.50
C TRP A 74 5.00 1.17 13.25
N ASP A 75 6.20 1.02 13.82
CA ASP A 75 7.02 -0.21 13.81
C ASP A 75 6.43 -1.29 14.74
N ILE A 76 5.19 -1.65 14.42
CA ILE A 76 4.37 -2.66 15.10
C ILE A 76 3.49 -3.34 14.04
N ARG A 77 2.84 -4.45 14.41
CA ARG A 77 1.85 -5.15 13.59
C ARG A 77 0.59 -4.27 13.35
N GLY A 78 -0.15 -3.96 14.41
CA GLY A 78 -1.25 -2.98 14.45
C GLY A 78 -2.21 -2.95 13.26
N LEU A 79 -2.67 -1.75 12.87
CA LEU A 79 -3.63 -1.55 11.77
C LEU A 79 -3.06 -1.84 10.37
N ALA A 80 -1.75 -1.83 10.22
CA ALA A 80 -1.11 -1.96 8.91
C ALA A 80 -0.94 -3.42 8.48
N GLN A 81 -1.05 -4.39 9.39
CA GLN A 81 -0.81 -5.79 9.05
C GLN A 81 -1.74 -6.35 7.96
N PRO A 82 -3.07 -6.09 7.94
CA PRO A 82 -3.92 -6.49 6.83
C PRO A 82 -3.45 -5.89 5.49
N VAL A 83 -2.96 -4.64 5.51
CA VAL A 83 -2.44 -3.95 4.32
C VAL A 83 -1.16 -4.62 3.83
N ARG A 84 -0.22 -4.93 4.72
CA ARG A 84 1.02 -5.66 4.39
C ARG A 84 0.70 -7.01 3.76
N LEU A 85 -0.17 -7.80 4.39
CA LEU A 85 -0.61 -9.10 3.87
C LEU A 85 -1.23 -8.97 2.47
N LEU A 86 -2.06 -7.95 2.24
CA LEU A 86 -2.70 -7.72 0.94
C LEU A 86 -1.70 -7.27 -0.14
N LEU A 87 -0.74 -6.40 0.19
CA LEU A 87 0.32 -5.99 -0.72
C LEU A 87 1.19 -7.19 -1.13
N GLU A 88 1.55 -8.04 -0.18
CA GLU A 88 2.31 -9.28 -0.42
C GLU A 88 1.53 -10.28 -1.28
N TYR A 89 0.25 -10.52 -0.95
CA TYR A 89 -0.62 -11.40 -1.72
C TYR A 89 -0.77 -10.96 -3.17
N THR A 90 -0.94 -9.65 -3.40
CA THR A 90 -1.09 -9.08 -4.75
C THR A 90 0.23 -8.95 -5.51
N GLY A 91 1.37 -9.23 -4.86
CA GLY A 91 2.70 -9.01 -5.44
C GLY A 91 2.99 -7.54 -5.75
N THR A 92 2.31 -6.62 -5.06
CA THR A 92 2.47 -5.18 -5.27
C THR A 92 3.82 -4.73 -4.70
N ALA A 93 4.67 -4.14 -5.54
CA ALA A 93 5.91 -3.54 -5.07
C ALA A 93 5.63 -2.35 -4.15
N TYR A 94 6.15 -2.40 -2.93
CA TYR A 94 6.00 -1.34 -1.95
C TYR A 94 7.23 -1.23 -1.04
N ASP A 95 7.55 -0.01 -0.65
CA ASP A 95 8.45 0.32 0.44
C ASP A 95 7.64 0.61 1.71
N GLU A 96 8.26 0.41 2.87
CA GLU A 96 7.63 0.68 4.16
C GLU A 96 8.40 1.73 4.96
N LYS A 97 7.69 2.78 5.39
CA LYS A 97 8.21 3.80 6.30
C LYS A 97 7.71 3.53 7.71
N PHE A 98 8.65 3.24 8.60
CA PHE A 98 8.36 2.97 10.00
C PHE A 98 8.53 4.21 10.87
N TYR A 99 7.57 4.39 11.79
CA TYR A 99 7.67 5.32 12.90
C TYR A 99 7.88 4.54 14.19
N THR A 100 8.74 5.02 15.08
CA THR A 100 9.02 4.34 16.35
C THR A 100 8.56 5.22 17.51
N CYS A 101 7.75 4.64 18.40
CA CYS A 101 7.41 5.27 19.67
C CYS A 101 8.59 5.12 20.65
N GLY A 102 8.94 6.18 21.38
CA GLY A 102 9.96 6.18 22.42
C GLY A 102 9.60 5.26 23.60
N GLU A 103 10.54 5.08 24.52
CA GLU A 103 10.33 4.27 25.72
C GLU A 103 9.47 4.96 26.78
N ALA A 104 8.99 4.17 27.75
CA ALA A 104 8.35 4.70 28.94
C ALA A 104 9.33 5.56 29.78
N PRO A 105 8.84 6.57 30.52
CA PRO A 105 7.43 6.95 30.67
C PRO A 105 6.92 7.90 29.58
N ASP A 106 7.80 8.47 28.76
CA ASP A 106 7.47 9.60 27.89
C ASP A 106 6.75 9.18 26.60
N TYR A 107 7.03 7.98 26.10
CA TYR A 107 6.46 7.44 24.86
C TYR A 107 6.51 8.46 23.71
N ASP A 108 7.71 9.00 23.46
CA ASP A 108 7.90 10.06 22.48
C ASP A 108 7.40 9.62 21.09
N ARG A 109 6.61 10.49 20.47
CA ARG A 109 6.02 10.28 19.14
C ARG A 109 6.36 11.44 18.20
N SER A 110 7.35 12.26 18.55
CA SER A 110 7.80 13.42 17.78
C SER A 110 8.16 13.07 16.34
N CYS A 111 8.66 11.85 16.09
CA CYS A 111 8.96 11.34 14.75
C CYS A 111 7.76 11.41 13.79
N TRP A 112 6.54 11.20 14.30
CA TRP A 112 5.30 11.33 13.52
C TRP A 112 4.70 12.72 13.64
N PHE A 113 4.52 13.22 14.87
CA PHE A 113 3.84 14.49 15.12
C PHE A 113 4.62 15.70 14.55
N GLY A 114 5.94 15.59 14.38
CA GLY A 114 6.79 16.62 13.79
C GLY A 114 6.75 16.69 12.25
N GLU A 115 6.18 15.69 11.58
CA GLU A 115 6.10 15.67 10.11
C GLU A 115 4.69 15.51 9.53
N LYS A 116 3.71 15.00 10.28
CA LYS A 116 2.37 14.65 9.76
C LYS A 116 1.70 15.76 8.93
N GLU A 117 1.82 17.02 9.36
CA GLU A 117 1.20 18.17 8.68
C GLU A 117 1.94 18.57 7.38
N LYS A 118 3.19 18.14 7.22
CA LYS A 118 4.04 18.45 6.06
C LYS A 118 3.82 17.48 4.90
N LEU A 119 3.10 16.38 5.12
CA LEU A 119 2.88 15.34 4.11
C LEU A 119 1.83 15.74 3.06
N GLY A 120 1.05 16.80 3.32
CA GLY A 120 -0.01 17.26 2.43
C GLY A 120 -1.06 16.17 2.19
N ILE A 121 -1.44 15.46 3.25
CA ILE A 121 -2.52 14.46 3.31
C ILE A 121 -3.76 15.17 3.85
N ASP A 122 -4.94 14.91 3.28
CA ASP A 122 -6.19 15.60 3.67
C ASP A 122 -6.56 15.38 5.14
N PHE A 123 -6.41 14.15 5.63
CA PHE A 123 -6.63 13.78 7.03
C PHE A 123 -5.38 13.06 7.58
N PRO A 124 -4.36 13.79 8.08
CA PRO A 124 -3.09 13.20 8.52
C PRO A 124 -3.28 12.14 9.61
N ASN A 125 -3.02 10.88 9.28
CA ASN A 125 -3.20 9.75 10.18
C ASN A 125 -2.29 8.57 9.79
N LEU A 126 -2.20 7.57 10.66
CA LEU A 126 -1.50 6.30 10.42
C LEU A 126 -2.50 5.13 10.49
N PRO A 127 -2.46 4.15 9.56
CA PRO A 127 -1.56 4.10 8.41
C PRO A 127 -1.92 5.10 7.30
N TYR A 128 -0.92 5.44 6.49
CA TYR A 128 -1.11 6.08 5.19
C TYR A 128 -0.41 5.29 4.08
N LEU A 129 -0.94 5.41 2.86
CA LEU A 129 -0.38 4.86 1.64
C LEU A 129 -0.14 6.00 0.63
N LEU A 130 1.06 6.06 0.06
CA LEU A 130 1.40 6.93 -1.06
C LEU A 130 1.55 6.09 -2.33
N ASP A 131 0.94 6.54 -3.42
CA ASP A 131 1.01 5.89 -4.73
C ASP A 131 0.87 6.92 -5.85
N GLY A 132 2.01 7.41 -6.34
CA GLY A 132 2.08 8.59 -7.19
C GLY A 132 1.48 9.80 -6.47
N ASP A 133 0.54 10.49 -7.14
CA ASP A 133 -0.14 11.65 -6.57
C ASP A 133 -1.21 11.29 -5.52
N ARG A 134 -1.54 10.00 -5.36
CA ARG A 134 -2.57 9.56 -4.42
C ARG A 134 -1.98 9.41 -3.03
N LYS A 135 -2.64 10.05 -2.06
CA LYS A 135 -2.30 9.99 -0.64
C LYS A 135 -3.54 9.54 0.12
N ILE A 136 -3.49 8.37 0.73
CA ILE A 136 -4.67 7.70 1.29
C ILE A 136 -4.40 7.40 2.75
N THR A 137 -5.27 7.87 3.64
CA THR A 137 -5.34 7.45 5.05
C THR A 137 -6.57 6.59 5.30
N GLN A 138 -6.71 6.07 6.53
CA GLN A 138 -7.71 5.07 6.94
C GLN A 138 -7.41 3.68 6.39
N SER A 139 -7.19 2.72 7.28
CA SER A 139 -6.83 1.33 6.92
C SER A 139 -7.83 0.72 5.94
N ASN A 140 -9.13 0.88 6.17
CA ASN A 140 -10.18 0.33 5.31
C ASN A 140 -10.19 0.97 3.91
N ALA A 141 -9.96 2.29 3.81
CA ALA A 141 -9.86 2.97 2.53
C ALA A 141 -8.62 2.52 1.74
N ILE A 142 -7.49 2.33 2.42
CA ILE A 142 -6.25 1.78 1.85
C ILE A 142 -6.49 0.35 1.34
N MET A 143 -7.11 -0.52 2.17
CA MET A 143 -7.45 -1.89 1.78
C MET A 143 -8.33 -1.93 0.55
N ARG A 144 -9.43 -1.15 0.53
CA ARG A 144 -10.33 -1.05 -0.63
C ARG A 144 -9.63 -0.49 -1.87
N TYR A 145 -8.70 0.46 -1.71
CA TYR A 145 -7.94 1.00 -2.83
C TYR A 145 -7.07 -0.06 -3.50
N ILE A 146 -6.32 -0.83 -2.72
CA ILE A 146 -5.50 -1.93 -3.24
C ILE A 146 -6.44 -3.00 -3.83
N ALA A 147 -7.49 -3.39 -3.11
CA ALA A 147 -8.43 -4.40 -3.56
C ALA A 147 -9.06 -4.09 -4.92
N ARG A 148 -9.47 -2.84 -5.17
CA ARG A 148 -10.03 -2.41 -6.47
C ARG A 148 -9.04 -2.53 -7.62
N LYS A 149 -7.74 -2.42 -7.38
CA LYS A 149 -6.71 -2.62 -8.42
C LYS A 149 -6.53 -4.08 -8.83
N HIS A 150 -7.03 -5.00 -8.01
CA HIS A 150 -6.84 -6.44 -8.17
C HIS A 150 -8.15 -7.23 -8.19
N ASN A 151 -9.30 -6.54 -8.31
CA ASN A 151 -10.64 -7.14 -8.32
C ASN A 151 -10.97 -7.98 -7.06
N LEU A 152 -10.58 -7.49 -5.87
CA LEU A 152 -10.75 -8.20 -4.58
C LEU A 152 -11.85 -7.60 -3.69
N CYS A 153 -12.89 -7.01 -4.29
CA CYS A 153 -13.98 -6.31 -3.57
C CYS A 153 -15.33 -7.04 -3.55
N GLY A 154 -15.40 -8.27 -4.06
CA GLY A 154 -16.66 -8.93 -4.40
C GLY A 154 -17.16 -8.51 -5.79
N GLU A 155 -17.71 -9.46 -6.53
CA GLU A 155 -18.13 -9.26 -7.92
C GLU A 155 -19.65 -9.09 -7.99
N THR A 156 -20.38 -9.97 -7.30
CA THR A 156 -21.84 -9.94 -7.20
C THR A 156 -22.33 -8.99 -6.11
N GLU A 157 -23.61 -8.61 -6.16
CA GLU A 157 -24.21 -7.77 -5.12
C GLU A 157 -24.16 -8.43 -3.74
N ASP A 158 -24.48 -9.72 -3.66
CA ASP A 158 -24.41 -10.49 -2.41
C ASP A 158 -23.00 -10.53 -1.82
N GLU A 159 -21.96 -10.66 -2.66
CA GLU A 159 -20.58 -10.63 -2.21
C GLU A 159 -20.20 -9.24 -1.69
N LYS A 160 -20.63 -8.16 -2.36
CA LYS A 160 -20.37 -6.78 -1.91
C LYS A 160 -21.06 -6.50 -0.58
N VAL A 161 -22.31 -6.94 -0.41
CA VAL A 161 -23.04 -6.82 0.86
C VAL A 161 -22.29 -7.55 1.98
N ARG A 162 -21.79 -8.77 1.73
CA ARG A 162 -21.00 -9.51 2.73
C ARG A 162 -19.68 -8.80 3.06
N VAL A 163 -18.99 -8.28 2.04
CA VAL A 163 -17.75 -7.50 2.21
C VAL A 163 -18.01 -6.26 3.07
N ASP A 164 -19.03 -5.47 2.74
CA ASP A 164 -19.34 -4.24 3.46
C ASP A 164 -19.77 -4.50 4.90
N LEU A 165 -20.63 -5.50 5.12
CA LEU A 165 -21.08 -5.88 6.46
C LEU A 165 -19.89 -6.37 7.32
N LEU A 166 -19.07 -7.26 6.76
CA LEU A 166 -17.96 -7.84 7.50
C LEU A 166 -16.84 -6.83 7.78
N GLU A 167 -16.53 -5.92 6.85
CA GLU A 167 -15.53 -4.87 7.08
C GLU A 167 -15.89 -4.02 8.31
N ASN A 168 -17.16 -3.64 8.45
CA ASN A 168 -17.63 -2.83 9.56
C ASN A 168 -17.69 -3.64 10.87
N GLN A 169 -18.22 -4.87 10.82
CA GLN A 169 -18.28 -5.74 12.00
C GLN A 169 -16.88 -6.11 12.52
N ALA A 170 -15.93 -6.32 11.61
CA ALA A 170 -14.53 -6.55 11.94
C ALA A 170 -13.89 -5.34 12.62
N MET A 171 -14.22 -4.12 12.20
CA MET A 171 -13.75 -2.90 12.85
C MET A 171 -14.29 -2.76 14.28
N ASP A 172 -15.57 -3.07 14.51
CA ASP A 172 -16.15 -3.07 15.85
C ASP A 172 -15.49 -4.12 16.76
N PHE A 173 -15.28 -5.32 16.25
CA PHE A 173 -14.59 -6.39 16.96
C PHE A 173 -13.16 -5.97 17.35
N ARG A 174 -12.42 -5.40 16.39
CA ARG A 174 -11.09 -4.84 16.61
C ARG A 174 -11.09 -3.76 17.68
N ASN A 175 -12.02 -2.80 17.60
CA ASN A 175 -12.08 -1.68 18.54
C ASN A 175 -12.37 -2.15 19.96
N GLY A 176 -13.22 -3.18 20.12
CA GLY A 176 -13.44 -3.84 21.39
C GLY A 176 -12.16 -4.45 21.98
N PHE A 177 -11.38 -5.15 21.15
CA PHE A 177 -10.12 -5.76 21.57
C PHE A 177 -9.03 -4.71 21.90
N VAL A 178 -8.91 -3.66 21.10
CA VAL A 178 -7.99 -2.54 21.35
C VAL A 178 -8.35 -1.85 22.66
N ARG A 179 -9.64 -1.60 22.93
CA ARG A 179 -10.07 -1.00 24.20
C ARG A 179 -9.60 -1.84 25.39
N LEU A 180 -9.76 -3.17 25.32
CA LEU A 180 -9.25 -4.07 26.36
C LEU A 180 -7.73 -3.90 26.54
N CYS A 181 -6.97 -3.90 25.44
CA CYS A 181 -5.50 -3.87 25.48
C CYS A 181 -4.90 -2.56 26.01
N TYR A 182 -5.60 -1.43 25.95
CA TYR A 182 -5.07 -0.11 26.31
C TYR A 182 -5.69 0.51 27.58
N THR A 183 -6.55 -0.21 28.30
CA THR A 183 -7.24 0.30 29.51
C THR A 183 -6.98 -0.60 30.72
N ASP A 184 -7.99 -0.87 31.55
CA ASP A 184 -7.92 -1.71 32.76
C ASP A 184 -7.90 -3.20 32.40
N PHE A 185 -6.87 -3.62 31.67
CA PHE A 185 -6.76 -4.94 31.05
C PHE A 185 -7.09 -6.11 31.99
N GLU A 186 -6.46 -6.18 33.17
CA GLU A 186 -6.68 -7.27 34.12
C GLU A 186 -8.12 -7.34 34.64
N LYS A 187 -8.77 -6.18 34.82
CA LYS A 187 -10.16 -6.09 35.28
C LYS A 187 -11.15 -6.47 34.19
N LEU A 188 -10.89 -6.07 32.95
CA LEU A 188 -11.82 -6.22 31.82
C LEU A 188 -11.68 -7.57 31.10
N LYS A 189 -10.50 -8.20 31.17
CA LYS A 189 -10.19 -9.46 30.46
C LYS A 189 -11.20 -10.59 30.72
N PRO A 190 -11.64 -10.87 31.96
CA PRO A 190 -12.61 -11.95 32.20
C PRO A 190 -13.94 -11.73 31.46
N GLY A 191 -14.49 -10.51 31.51
CA GLY A 191 -15.74 -10.17 30.82
C GLY A 191 -15.61 -10.15 29.29
N TYR A 192 -14.41 -9.79 28.79
CA TYR A 192 -14.12 -9.91 27.37
C TYR A 192 -14.10 -11.37 26.92
N LEU A 193 -13.40 -12.25 27.64
CA LEU A 193 -13.34 -13.68 27.30
C LEU A 193 -14.71 -14.36 27.37
N SER A 194 -15.58 -13.98 28.31
CA SER A 194 -16.94 -14.54 28.39
C SER A 194 -17.82 -14.16 27.20
N SER A 195 -17.59 -12.99 26.59
CA SER A 195 -18.34 -12.53 25.40
C SER A 195 -17.70 -12.96 24.08
N LEU A 196 -16.39 -13.19 24.07
CA LEU A 196 -15.61 -13.56 22.88
C LEU A 196 -16.18 -14.79 22.17
N GLN A 197 -16.58 -15.83 22.91
CA GLN A 197 -17.16 -17.05 22.32
C GLN A 197 -18.43 -16.76 21.52
N GLY A 198 -19.31 -15.89 22.02
CA GLY A 198 -20.53 -15.49 21.31
C GLY A 198 -20.22 -14.72 20.03
N THR A 199 -19.25 -13.80 20.07
CA THR A 199 -18.80 -13.06 18.88
C THR A 199 -18.13 -13.96 17.84
N LEU A 200 -17.26 -14.88 18.26
CA LEU A 200 -16.62 -15.84 17.36
C LEU A 200 -17.65 -16.79 16.72
N LYS A 201 -18.69 -17.20 17.47
CA LYS A 201 -19.80 -17.95 16.92
C LYS A 201 -20.50 -17.17 15.80
N GLN A 202 -20.73 -15.86 15.96
CA GLN A 202 -21.34 -15.04 14.89
C GLN A 202 -20.49 -15.04 13.61
N PHE A 203 -19.16 -14.91 13.72
CA PHE A 203 -18.28 -15.00 12.55
C PHE A 203 -18.24 -16.40 11.94
N SER A 204 -18.23 -17.44 12.77
CA SER A 204 -18.32 -18.83 12.34
C SER A 204 -19.61 -19.09 11.57
N ASP A 205 -20.76 -18.67 12.11
CA ASP A 205 -22.06 -18.81 11.47
C ASP A 205 -22.13 -18.00 10.16
N PHE A 206 -21.53 -16.80 10.14
CA PHE A 206 -21.48 -15.94 8.95
C PHE A 206 -20.63 -16.55 7.83
N LEU A 207 -19.45 -17.10 8.16
CA LEU A 207 -18.62 -17.84 7.21
C LEU A 207 -19.39 -19.07 6.67
N GLY A 208 -20.00 -19.84 7.57
CA GLY A 208 -20.71 -21.08 7.24
C GLY A 208 -19.77 -22.08 6.56
N ASP A 209 -20.21 -22.60 5.43
CA ASP A 209 -19.46 -23.57 4.60
C ASP A 209 -18.62 -22.91 3.49
N ARG A 210 -18.60 -21.57 3.41
CA ARG A 210 -17.87 -20.87 2.35
C ARG A 210 -16.37 -21.00 2.54
N LYS A 211 -15.63 -20.98 1.42
CA LYS A 211 -14.17 -21.02 1.43
C LYS A 211 -13.56 -19.73 1.99
N TRP A 212 -14.16 -18.59 1.62
CA TRP A 212 -13.81 -17.24 2.03
C TRP A 212 -15.07 -16.50 2.49
N PHE A 213 -14.92 -15.42 3.24
CA PHE A 213 -16.05 -14.76 3.88
C PHE A 213 -17.09 -14.19 2.90
N ALA A 214 -16.65 -13.73 1.73
CA ALA A 214 -17.58 -13.22 0.70
C ALA A 214 -18.23 -14.34 -0.14
N GLY A 215 -17.54 -15.49 -0.30
CA GLY A 215 -17.90 -16.54 -1.24
C GLY A 215 -16.74 -17.50 -1.54
N ASP A 216 -16.62 -17.92 -2.80
CA ASP A 216 -15.58 -18.86 -3.25
C ASP A 216 -14.24 -18.20 -3.60
N LYS A 217 -14.26 -16.88 -3.86
CA LYS A 217 -13.10 -16.06 -4.16
C LYS A 217 -12.70 -15.25 -2.93
N ILE A 218 -11.39 -15.12 -2.73
CA ILE A 218 -10.84 -14.29 -1.65
C ILE A 218 -11.06 -12.82 -1.96
N THR A 219 -11.32 -12.04 -0.92
CA THR A 219 -11.51 -10.59 -0.97
C THR A 219 -10.67 -9.92 0.11
N PHE A 220 -10.58 -8.60 0.10
CA PHE A 220 -9.75 -7.88 1.09
C PHE A 220 -10.22 -8.07 2.54
N VAL A 221 -11.50 -8.40 2.79
CA VAL A 221 -12.01 -8.62 4.15
C VAL A 221 -11.49 -9.91 4.78
N ASP A 222 -11.08 -10.90 3.97
CA ASP A 222 -10.44 -12.10 4.47
C ASP A 222 -9.08 -11.76 5.13
N PHE A 223 -8.36 -10.75 4.64
CA PHE A 223 -7.11 -10.28 5.23
C PHE A 223 -7.34 -9.57 6.57
N VAL A 224 -8.44 -8.83 6.67
CA VAL A 224 -8.86 -8.18 7.92
C VAL A 224 -9.26 -9.23 8.95
N MET A 225 -10.09 -10.20 8.56
CA MET A 225 -10.52 -11.26 9.47
C MET A 225 -9.40 -12.20 9.89
N TYR A 226 -8.49 -12.55 8.97
CA TYR A 226 -7.29 -13.30 9.32
C TYR A 226 -6.51 -12.61 10.43
N GLU A 227 -6.22 -11.32 10.27
CA GLU A 227 -5.45 -10.56 11.26
C GLU A 227 -6.14 -10.57 12.63
N LEU A 228 -7.45 -10.35 12.66
CA LEU A 228 -8.19 -10.34 13.91
C LEU A 228 -8.21 -11.72 14.57
N LEU A 229 -8.51 -12.78 13.82
CA LEU A 229 -8.56 -14.12 14.37
C LEU A 229 -7.17 -14.59 14.84
N ASP A 230 -6.10 -14.26 14.13
CA ASP A 230 -4.74 -14.58 14.56
C ASP A 230 -4.33 -13.83 15.84
N GLN A 231 -4.65 -12.53 15.96
CA GLN A 231 -4.44 -11.80 17.21
C GLN A 231 -5.19 -12.44 18.39
N HIS A 232 -6.40 -12.93 18.17
CA HIS A 232 -7.18 -13.60 19.23
C HIS A 232 -6.61 -14.98 19.56
N ARG A 233 -6.12 -15.74 18.58
CA ARG A 233 -5.39 -17.00 18.79
C ARG A 233 -4.09 -16.76 19.58
N MET A 234 -3.38 -15.65 19.35
CA MET A 234 -2.22 -15.25 20.16
C MET A 234 -2.61 -14.85 21.59
N PHE A 235 -3.75 -14.17 21.75
CA PHE A 235 -4.25 -13.67 23.03
C PHE A 235 -4.81 -14.78 23.94
N HIS A 236 -5.56 -15.71 23.36
CA HIS A 236 -6.17 -16.85 24.04
C HIS A 236 -6.20 -18.05 23.08
N SER A 237 -5.20 -18.92 23.18
CA SER A 237 -4.93 -19.97 22.18
C SER A 237 -6.09 -20.94 21.92
N SER A 238 -6.92 -21.20 22.93
CA SER A 238 -8.09 -22.09 22.83
C SER A 238 -9.36 -21.39 22.34
N CYS A 239 -9.33 -20.08 22.02
CA CYS A 239 -10.56 -19.35 21.70
C CYS A 239 -11.30 -19.87 20.45
N LEU A 240 -10.61 -20.57 19.55
CA LEU A 240 -11.16 -21.10 18.30
C LEU A 240 -11.44 -22.62 18.34
N ASP A 241 -11.28 -23.27 19.49
CA ASP A 241 -11.35 -24.74 19.57
C ASP A 241 -12.70 -25.28 19.09
N ASP A 242 -13.78 -24.58 19.42
CA ASP A 242 -15.17 -24.92 19.06
C ASP A 242 -15.56 -24.51 17.62
N PHE A 243 -14.72 -23.76 16.91
CA PHE A 243 -15.03 -23.21 15.58
C PHE A 243 -14.11 -23.79 14.50
N LYS A 244 -14.39 -25.02 14.09
CA LYS A 244 -13.57 -25.74 13.09
C LYS A 244 -13.40 -24.94 11.79
N ASN A 245 -14.47 -24.35 11.26
CA ASN A 245 -14.41 -23.59 10.01
C ASN A 245 -13.53 -22.32 10.11
N LEU A 246 -13.47 -21.65 11.26
CA LEU A 246 -12.55 -20.53 11.49
C LEU A 246 -11.09 -20.99 11.58
N LYS A 247 -10.82 -22.14 12.19
CA LYS A 247 -9.47 -22.75 12.17
C LYS A 247 -9.07 -23.14 10.76
N ASP A 248 -9.95 -23.81 10.02
CA ASP A 248 -9.73 -24.18 8.62
C ASP A 248 -9.50 -22.93 7.74
N PHE A 249 -10.18 -21.81 8.03
CA PHE A 249 -9.96 -20.52 7.36
C PHE A 249 -8.56 -19.96 7.62
N LEU A 250 -8.09 -19.96 8.87
CA LEU A 250 -6.73 -19.53 9.22
C LEU A 250 -5.68 -20.38 8.49
N ASP A 251 -5.80 -21.71 8.57
CA ASP A 251 -4.88 -22.64 7.93
C ASP A 251 -4.85 -22.44 6.41
N ARG A 252 -6.02 -22.24 5.79
CA ARG A 252 -6.15 -21.97 4.35
C ARG A 252 -5.51 -20.66 3.95
N PHE A 253 -5.68 -19.60 4.74
CA PHE A 253 -5.09 -18.29 4.49
C PHE A 253 -3.56 -18.35 4.60
N GLU A 254 -3.03 -18.99 5.64
CA GLU A 254 -1.59 -19.17 5.86
C GLU A 254 -0.94 -20.06 4.79
N ALA A 255 -1.69 -20.98 4.19
CA ALA A 255 -1.24 -21.83 3.10
C ALA A 255 -1.19 -21.14 1.72
N LEU A 256 -1.69 -19.91 1.58
CA LEU A 256 -1.57 -19.16 0.33
C LEU A 256 -0.08 -18.90 0.04
N GLU A 257 0.41 -19.30 -1.15
CA GLU A 257 1.85 -19.30 -1.48
C GLU A 257 2.56 -17.99 -1.12
N LYS A 258 1.99 -16.84 -1.52
CA LYS A 258 2.55 -15.50 -1.23
C LYS A 258 2.53 -15.15 0.25
N ILE A 259 1.48 -15.55 0.98
CA ILE A 259 1.37 -15.33 2.42
C ILE A 259 2.35 -16.21 3.18
N ALA A 260 2.41 -17.50 2.86
CA ALA A 260 3.36 -18.45 3.43
C ALA A 260 4.81 -18.00 3.23
N ALA A 261 5.13 -17.47 2.04
CA ALA A 261 6.45 -16.92 1.73
C ALA A 261 6.73 -15.66 2.55
N TYR A 262 5.77 -14.72 2.62
CA TYR A 262 5.91 -13.50 3.41
C TYR A 262 6.13 -13.81 4.90
N MET A 263 5.33 -14.71 5.49
CA MET A 263 5.44 -15.09 6.91
C MET A 263 6.77 -15.73 7.30
N LYS A 264 7.49 -16.32 6.34
CA LYS A 264 8.83 -16.88 6.53
C LYS A 264 9.96 -15.86 6.29
N SER A 265 9.64 -14.68 5.78
CA SER A 265 10.61 -13.63 5.45
C SER A 265 10.93 -12.75 6.65
N SER A 266 12.06 -12.05 6.60
CA SER A 266 12.43 -11.03 7.60
C SER A 266 11.53 -9.79 7.58
N ARG A 267 10.65 -9.65 6.59
CA ARG A 267 9.70 -8.53 6.51
C ARG A 267 8.46 -8.76 7.37
N PHE A 268 8.18 -10.00 7.77
CA PHE A 268 6.98 -10.31 8.53
C PHE A 268 7.07 -9.80 9.97
N ILE A 269 6.16 -8.90 10.31
CA ILE A 269 6.04 -8.37 11.68
C ILE A 269 5.02 -9.22 12.45
N LYS A 270 5.53 -10.23 13.16
CA LYS A 270 4.71 -11.07 14.06
C LYS A 270 4.33 -10.32 15.34
N THR A 271 5.30 -9.61 15.92
CA THR A 271 5.19 -8.84 17.16
C THR A 271 6.05 -7.56 17.06
N PRO A 272 5.77 -6.51 17.84
CA PRO A 272 4.64 -6.39 18.77
C PRO A 272 3.29 -6.19 18.06
N VAL A 273 2.21 -6.72 18.64
CA VAL A 273 0.84 -6.53 18.12
C VAL A 273 0.38 -5.08 18.30
N ASN A 274 0.65 -4.54 19.49
CA ASN A 274 0.26 -3.20 19.92
C ASN A 274 1.49 -2.34 20.21
N ASN A 275 1.28 -1.04 20.39
CA ASN A 275 2.37 -0.12 20.72
C ASN A 275 2.73 -0.20 22.22
N LYS A 276 3.85 0.41 22.60
CA LYS A 276 4.52 0.28 23.91
C LYS A 276 3.63 0.59 25.13
N MET A 277 2.60 1.42 24.94
CA MET A 277 1.67 1.81 26.01
C MET A 277 0.59 0.74 26.32
N ALA A 278 0.42 -0.25 25.45
CA ALA A 278 -0.59 -1.29 25.64
C ALA A 278 -0.22 -2.24 26.77
N LYS A 279 -1.22 -2.77 27.46
CA LYS A 279 -1.06 -3.79 28.51
C LYS A 279 -0.84 -5.19 27.96
N TRP A 280 -1.22 -5.44 26.70
CA TRP A 280 -0.99 -6.72 26.01
C TRP A 280 -0.44 -6.52 24.59
N GLY A 281 0.47 -7.41 24.19
CA GLY A 281 1.03 -7.43 22.84
C GLY A 281 2.02 -6.31 22.53
N HIS A 282 2.58 -5.62 23.53
CA HIS A 282 3.50 -4.48 23.34
C HIS A 282 4.98 -4.88 23.20
N LYS A 283 5.32 -6.16 23.37
CA LYS A 283 6.69 -6.66 23.34
C LYS A 283 7.02 -7.29 21.99
N LYS A 284 8.27 -7.10 21.56
CA LYS A 284 8.85 -7.81 20.42
C LYS A 284 9.34 -9.16 20.91
N GLU A 285 8.98 -10.22 20.19
CA GLU A 285 9.28 -11.63 20.46
C GLU A 285 10.00 -12.26 19.28
#